data_AF-A0A7V9VH31-F1
#
_entry.id   AF-A0A7V9VH31-F1
#
_cell.length_a   1.000
_cell.length_b   1.000
_cell.length_c   1.000
_cell.angle_alpha   90.00
_cell.angle_beta   90.00
_cell.angle_gamma   90.00
#
_symmetry.space_group_name_H-M   'P 1'
#
loop_
_entity.id
_entity.type
_entity.pdbx_description
1 polymer ?
#
loop_
_entity_poly.entity_id
_entity_poly.type
_entity_poly.pdbx_seq_one_letter_code
_entity_poly.pdbx_strand_id
1 'polypeptide(L)'
;MHQRGDISPDGRHYWDGDVWKWQSLWLVGGEVAEVVQEQFGRAVTSVRFLAAGMLNQSWHVETTHGSYVLRISRRERSRAQVAYEHEFLGQLMGHVEEVVAPLAGNDG
;
A
#
# COMPACT_ATOMS: atom_id res chain seq x y z
N MET A 1 10.56 -2.62 -23.96
CA MET A 1 9.93 -1.33 -23.61
C MET A 1 9.25 -1.53 -22.28
N HIS A 2 9.48 -0.66 -21.30
CA HIS A 2 8.91 -0.79 -19.96
C HIS A 2 7.51 -0.16 -19.89
N GLN A 3 6.63 -0.74 -19.08
CA GLN A 3 5.33 -0.17 -18.74
C GLN A 3 5.38 0.52 -17.38
N ARG A 4 4.54 1.53 -17.17
CA ARG A 4 4.47 2.21 -15.88
C ARG A 4 4.03 1.20 -14.81
N GLY A 5 4.80 1.14 -13.72
CA GLY A 5 4.62 0.15 -12.66
C GLY A 5 5.44 -1.12 -12.81
N ASP A 6 6.17 -1.31 -13.91
CA ASP A 6 7.18 -2.38 -14.01
C ASP A 6 8.16 -2.29 -12.85
N ILE A 7 8.52 -3.42 -12.27
CA ILE A 7 9.53 -3.50 -11.20
C ILE A 7 10.87 -3.93 -11.81
N SER A 8 11.95 -3.29 -11.37
CA SER A 8 13.31 -3.63 -11.81
C SER A 8 13.69 -5.07 -11.40
N PRO A 9 14.61 -5.74 -12.10
CA PRO A 9 14.98 -7.13 -11.79
C PRO A 9 15.52 -7.34 -10.36
N ASP A 10 16.11 -6.31 -9.76
CA ASP A 10 16.59 -6.32 -8.37
C ASP A 10 15.48 -6.05 -7.33
N GLY A 11 14.26 -5.76 -7.78
CA GLY A 11 13.10 -5.52 -6.93
C GLY A 11 13.11 -4.18 -6.20
N ARG A 12 14.00 -3.24 -6.53
CA ARG A 12 14.22 -1.99 -5.76
C ARG A 12 13.65 -0.73 -6.39
N HIS A 13 13.27 -0.79 -7.66
CA HIS A 13 12.77 0.37 -8.41
C HIS A 13 11.49 0.02 -9.15
N TYR A 14 10.66 1.04 -9.41
CA TYR A 14 9.54 0.94 -10.34
C TYR A 14 9.73 1.90 -11.50
N TRP A 15 9.21 1.55 -12.68
CA TRP A 15 9.25 2.41 -13.85
C TRP A 15 8.12 3.43 -13.80
N ASP A 16 8.44 4.72 -13.81
CA ASP A 16 7.49 5.84 -13.80
C ASP A 16 7.41 6.57 -15.16
N GLY A 17 7.42 5.79 -16.25
CA GLY A 17 7.31 6.33 -17.60
C GLY A 17 8.58 7.04 -18.09
N ASP A 18 8.57 7.52 -19.33
CA ASP A 18 9.79 7.97 -20.00
C ASP A 18 10.40 9.26 -19.43
N VAL A 19 9.57 10.07 -18.74
CA VAL A 19 10.00 11.33 -18.12
C VAL A 19 10.78 11.07 -16.84
N TRP A 20 10.20 10.29 -15.93
CA TRP A 20 10.75 10.06 -14.59
C TRP A 20 11.62 8.80 -14.52
N LYS A 21 11.45 7.87 -15.46
CA LYS A 21 12.21 6.61 -15.57
C LYS A 21 12.11 5.79 -14.28
N TRP A 22 13.16 5.04 -13.94
CA TRP A 22 13.22 4.24 -12.72
C TRP A 22 13.25 5.12 -11.48
N GLN A 23 12.30 4.87 -10.58
CA GLN A 23 12.16 5.53 -9.29
C GLN A 23 12.31 4.50 -8.17
N SER A 24 12.95 4.88 -7.07
CA SER A 24 13.15 3.97 -5.94
C SER A 24 11.84 3.63 -5.25
N LEU A 25 11.66 2.35 -4.92
CA LEU A 25 10.61 1.91 -4.02
C LEU A 25 10.96 2.30 -2.58
N TRP A 26 9.96 2.62 -1.77
CA TRP A 26 10.16 2.92 -0.35
C TRP A 26 10.30 1.64 0.48
N LEU A 27 9.47 0.64 0.15
CA LEU A 27 9.64 -0.74 0.59
C LEU A 27 9.67 -1.65 -0.65
N VAL A 28 10.40 -2.76 -0.57
CA VAL A 28 10.37 -3.83 -1.56
C VAL A 28 9.35 -4.90 -1.18
N GLY A 29 9.03 -5.82 -2.10
CA GLY A 29 7.97 -6.82 -1.88
C GLY A 29 8.17 -7.70 -0.64
N GLY A 30 9.41 -8.07 -0.31
CA GLY A 30 9.72 -8.83 0.91
C GLY A 30 9.39 -8.05 2.19
N GLU A 31 9.83 -6.78 2.25
CA GLU A 31 9.57 -5.89 3.39
C GLU A 31 8.07 -5.59 3.54
N VAL A 32 7.32 -5.51 2.44
CA VAL A 32 5.86 -5.38 2.47
C VAL A 32 5.22 -6.59 3.14
N ALA A 33 5.67 -7.81 2.80
CA ALA A 33 5.14 -9.02 3.42
C ALA A 33 5.43 -9.08 4.92
N GLU A 34 6.64 -8.70 5.33
CA GLU A 34 7.04 -8.59 6.74
C GLU A 34 6.18 -7.59 7.50
N VAL A 35 6.02 -6.37 6.99
CA VAL A 35 5.18 -5.33 7.61
C VAL A 35 3.73 -5.79 7.75
N VAL A 36 3.17 -6.48 6.74
CA VAL A 36 1.79 -6.97 6.80
C VAL A 36 1.62 -8.04 7.89
N GLN A 37 2.58 -8.95 7.99
CA GLN A 37 2.59 -9.98 9.03
C GLN A 37 2.75 -9.39 10.42
N GLU A 38 3.68 -8.43 10.59
CA GLU A 38 3.98 -7.81 11.88
C GLU A 38 2.87 -6.88 12.37
N GLN A 39 2.30 -6.05 11.49
CA GLN A 39 1.35 -5.02 11.89
C GLN A 39 -0.11 -5.50 11.89
N PHE A 40 -0.45 -6.48 11.05
CA PHE A 40 -1.82 -6.95 10.90
C PHE A 40 -2.00 -8.43 11.23
N GLY A 41 -0.93 -9.16 11.56
CA GLY A 41 -1.00 -10.59 11.89
C GLY A 41 -1.42 -11.47 10.71
N ARG A 42 -1.27 -11.00 9.46
CA ARG A 42 -1.73 -11.72 8.26
C ARG A 42 -0.58 -12.33 7.48
N ALA A 43 -0.63 -13.64 7.29
CA ALA A 43 0.31 -14.35 6.43
C ALA A 43 0.08 -14.00 4.95
N VAL A 44 1.10 -13.42 4.33
CA VAL A 44 1.07 -12.97 2.93
C VAL A 44 1.42 -14.13 2.00
N THR A 45 0.61 -14.32 0.96
CA THR A 45 0.81 -15.33 -0.08
C THR A 45 1.36 -14.71 -1.38
N SER A 46 1.01 -13.45 -1.68
CA SER A 46 1.61 -12.71 -2.79
C SER A 46 1.55 -11.21 -2.57
N VAL A 47 2.50 -10.50 -3.19
CA VAL A 47 2.58 -9.04 -3.20
C VAL A 47 2.74 -8.55 -4.62
N ARG A 48 2.04 -7.46 -4.96
CA ARG A 48 2.14 -6.81 -6.27
C ARG A 48 2.11 -5.31 -6.11
N PHE A 49 3.10 -4.63 -6.68
CA PHE A 49 3.10 -3.18 -6.72
C PHE A 49 1.91 -2.67 -7.54
N LEU A 50 1.18 -1.67 -7.03
CA LEU A 50 0.09 -1.03 -7.75
C LEU A 50 0.51 0.32 -8.31
N ALA A 51 0.99 1.20 -7.43
CA ALA A 51 1.34 2.56 -7.78
C ALA A 51 2.19 3.21 -6.69
N ALA A 52 2.92 4.25 -7.06
CA ALA A 52 3.48 5.21 -6.13
C ALA A 52 3.13 6.62 -6.59
N GLY A 53 2.89 7.50 -5.64
CA GLY A 53 2.74 8.93 -5.85
C GLY A 53 3.56 9.72 -4.83
N MET A 54 3.37 11.03 -4.79
CA MET A 54 4.16 11.91 -3.91
C MET A 54 4.06 11.52 -2.43
N LEU A 55 2.87 11.08 -1.99
CA LEU A 55 2.59 10.86 -0.57
C LEU A 55 2.41 9.39 -0.19
N ASN A 56 2.07 8.53 -1.15
CA ASN A 56 1.75 7.13 -0.86
C ASN A 56 2.41 6.17 -1.86
N GLN A 57 2.80 5.01 -1.36
CA GLN A 57 3.12 3.82 -2.14
C GLN A 57 2.07 2.75 -1.84
N SER A 58 1.46 2.19 -2.88
CA SER A 58 0.35 1.24 -2.77
C SER A 58 0.75 -0.14 -3.30
N TRP A 59 0.41 -1.16 -2.52
CA TRP A 59 0.67 -2.56 -2.83
C TRP A 59 -0.63 -3.35 -2.73
N HIS A 60 -0.85 -4.24 -3.68
CA HIS A 60 -1.86 -5.29 -3.60
C HIS A 60 -1.23 -6.48 -2.87
N VAL A 61 -1.90 -6.95 -1.82
CA VAL A 61 -1.42 -8.01 -0.95
C VAL A 61 -2.49 -9.08 -0.86
N GLU A 62 -2.14 -10.29 -1.30
CA GLU A 62 -2.96 -11.48 -1.04
C GLU A 62 -2.51 -12.12 0.27
N THR A 63 -3.47 -12.50 1.09
CA THR A 63 -3.25 -13.17 2.37
C THR A 63 -4.12 -14.41 2.47
N THR A 64 -3.88 -15.24 3.48
CA THR A 64 -4.75 -16.38 3.79
C THR A 64 -6.19 -16.00 4.16
N HIS A 65 -6.45 -14.71 4.45
CA HIS A 65 -7.75 -14.20 4.88
C HIS A 65 -8.45 -13.34 3.81
N GLY A 66 -7.83 -13.17 2.65
CA GLY A 66 -8.35 -12.36 1.56
C GLY A 66 -7.33 -11.38 1.00
N SER A 67 -7.87 -10.46 0.20
CA SER A 67 -7.13 -9.55 -0.68
C SER A 67 -7.21 -8.12 -0.13
N TYR A 68 -6.07 -7.44 -0.04
CA TYR A 68 -5.97 -6.12 0.58
C TYR A 68 -5.11 -5.16 -0.24
N VAL A 69 -5.30 -3.86 0.00
CA VAL A 69 -4.38 -2.82 -0.48
C VAL A 69 -3.64 -2.23 0.71
N LEU A 70 -2.32 -2.45 0.77
CA LEU A 70 -1.46 -1.77 1.72
C LEU A 70 -1.05 -0.40 1.17
N ARG A 71 -1.30 0.67 1.93
CA ARG A 71 -0.86 2.03 1.61
C ARG A 71 0.21 2.47 2.59
N ILE A 72 1.44 2.62 2.09
CA ILE A 72 2.57 3.16 2.85
C ILE A 72 2.60 4.66 2.60
N SER A 73 2.46 5.45 3.65
CA SER A 73 2.48 6.93 3.55
C SER A 73 3.85 7.46 3.97
N ARG A 74 4.29 8.58 3.38
CA ARG A 74 5.47 9.29 3.90
C ARG A 74 5.15 9.99 5.23
N ARG A 75 6.20 10.36 5.97
CA ARG A 75 6.12 11.00 7.30
C ARG A 75 5.41 12.35 7.30
N GLU A 76 5.31 13.01 6.15
CA GLU A 76 4.55 14.24 5.94
C GLU A 76 3.05 14.04 6.18
N ARG A 77 2.54 12.80 6.06
CA ARG A 77 1.21 12.45 6.56
C ARG A 77 1.28 12.19 8.07
N SER A 78 0.62 13.05 8.83
CA SER A 78 0.49 12.87 10.27
C SER A 78 -0.46 11.72 10.61
N ARG A 79 -0.25 11.08 11.77
CA ARG A 79 -1.17 10.07 12.31
C ARG A 79 -2.60 10.59 12.45
N ALA A 80 -2.77 11.87 12.80
CA ALA A 80 -4.08 12.51 12.87
C ALA A 80 -4.80 12.55 11.51
N GLN A 81 -4.07 12.82 10.42
CA GLN A 81 -4.65 12.77 9.07
C GLN A 81 -5.03 11.36 8.65
N VAL A 82 -4.27 10.34 9.07
CA VAL A 82 -4.60 8.93 8.80
C VAL A 82 -5.83 8.52 9.60
N ALA A 83 -5.88 8.84 10.89
CA ALA A 83 -7.02 8.57 11.76
C ALA A 83 -8.32 9.23 11.25
N TYR A 84 -8.24 10.49 10.81
CA TYR A 84 -9.36 11.18 10.18
C TYR A 84 -9.86 10.46 8.92
N GLU A 85 -8.96 10.00 8.04
CA GLU A 85 -9.35 9.22 6.87
C GLU A 85 -10.06 7.91 7.26
N HIS A 86 -9.55 7.21 8.27
CA HIS A 86 -10.16 5.97 8.76
C HIS A 86 -11.56 6.22 9.31
N GLU A 87 -11.74 7.27 10.12
CA GLU A 87 -13.04 7.68 10.66
C GLU A 87 -14.02 8.05 9.54
N PHE A 88 -13.58 8.87 8.60
CA PHE A 88 -14.40 9.29 7.46
C PHE A 88 -14.84 8.10 6.60
N LEU A 89 -13.91 7.18 6.30
CA LEU A 89 -14.24 5.95 5.55
C LEU A 89 -15.24 5.08 6.31
N GLY A 90 -15.08 4.95 7.63
CA GLY A 90 -16.03 4.22 8.47
C GLY A 90 -17.45 4.81 8.43
N GLN A 91 -17.57 6.15 8.45
CA GLN A 91 -18.87 6.81 8.26
C GLN A 91 -19.44 6.57 6.85
N LEU A 92 -18.59 6.64 5.83
CA LEU A 92 -18.99 6.51 4.43
C LEU A 92 -19.48 5.09 4.08
N MET A 93 -18.99 4.05 4.76
CA MET A 93 -19.50 2.67 4.60
C MET A 93 -21.02 2.56 4.82
N GLY A 94 -21.59 3.40 5.70
CA GLY A 94 -23.04 3.44 5.93
C GLY A 94 -23.84 4.03 4.76
N HIS A 95 -23.15 4.61 3.77
CA HIS A 95 -23.74 5.34 2.65
C HIS A 95 -23.34 4.79 1.28
N VAL A 96 -22.20 4.10 1.17
CA VAL A 96 -21.66 3.56 -0.08
C VAL A 96 -21.21 2.12 0.14
N GLU A 97 -21.85 1.18 -0.54
CA GLU A 97 -21.65 -0.27 -0.35
C GLU A 97 -20.23 -0.72 -0.73
N GLU A 98 -19.64 -0.08 -1.74
CA GLU A 98 -18.30 -0.41 -2.24
C GLU A 98 -17.16 0.10 -1.34
N VAL A 99 -17.47 0.94 -0.35
CA VAL A 99 -16.48 1.45 0.60
C VAL A 99 -16.29 0.44 1.72
N VAL A 100 -15.04 0.05 1.94
CA VAL A 100 -14.64 -0.85 3.03
C VAL A 100 -13.75 -0.08 3.99
N ALA A 101 -14.02 -0.20 5.29
CA ALA A 101 -13.19 0.41 6.31
C ALA A 101 -11.76 -0.15 6.26
N PRO A 102 -10.75 0.68 6.51
CA PRO A 102 -9.39 0.22 6.70
C PRO A 102 -9.32 -0.81 7.83
N LEU A 103 -8.48 -1.82 7.64
CA LEU A 103 -8.12 -2.73 8.71
C LEU A 103 -7.20 -1.99 9.70
N ALA A 104 -7.54 -1.99 10.98
CA ALA A 104 -6.68 -1.45 12.03
C ALA A 104 -5.42 -2.32 12.18
N GLY A 105 -4.26 -1.66 12.30
CA GLY A 105 -3.00 -2.32 12.62
C GLY A 105 -2.74 -2.34 14.12
N ASN A 106 -1.58 -2.85 14.51
CA ASN A 106 -1.11 -2.81 15.90
C ASN A 106 -0.86 -1.38 16.42
N ASP A 107 -0.65 -0.40 15.53
CA ASP A 107 -0.37 0.99 15.85
C ASP A 107 -1.59 1.93 15.75
N GLY A 108 -2.78 1.37 15.55
CA GLY A 108 -4.05 2.08 15.43
C GLY A 108 -4.49 2.29 13.99
#